data_AF-A0A8R1E7D8-F1
#
_entry.id   AF-A0A8R1E7D8-F1
#
_cell.length_a   1.000
_cell.length_b   1.000
_cell.length_c   1.000
_cell.angle_alpha   90.00
_cell.angle_beta   90.00
_cell.angle_gamma   90.00
#
_symmetry.space_group_name_H-M   'P 1'
#
loop_
_entity.id
_entity.type
_entity.pdbx_description
1 polymer ?
#
loop_
_entity_poly.entity_id
_entity_poly.type
_entity_poly.pdbx_seq_one_letter_code
_entity_poly.pdbx_strand_id
1 'polypeptide(L)'
;MDKTSDESALRREIVKTFQMHAFELKKEAVNLCVKLFLEQDKESRKKWMIKMVELLKKQTLQSSLISEELIRETFRQCKSKGAQEAGNLLNVFDAFDLPTYDYDPDLRKMILRKEKTSVAADSSSFSHAARQRFLLVKQRAMRCASLKHFKFTTCELLASSNKTIQSVVVLGMLVRQKWSAFARIRPLFKSWTPCDNVFWLFHPKIR
;
A
#
# COMPACT_ATOMS: atom_id res chain seq x y z
N MET A 1 -46.33 -36.42 1.36
CA MET A 1 -45.14 -37.25 1.10
C MET A 1 -43.94 -36.32 0.90
N ASP A 2 -42.78 -36.70 1.45
CA ASP A 2 -41.43 -36.32 0.98
C ASP A 2 -40.69 -35.03 1.44
N LYS A 3 -40.89 -34.55 2.68
CA LYS A 3 -40.03 -33.46 3.23
C LYS A 3 -38.57 -33.88 3.46
N THR A 4 -38.33 -35.13 3.88
CA THR A 4 -37.00 -35.68 4.19
C THR A 4 -36.18 -36.00 2.94
N SER A 5 -36.85 -36.37 1.83
CA SER A 5 -36.22 -36.64 0.55
C SER A 5 -35.71 -35.35 -0.12
N ASP A 6 -36.52 -34.28 -0.11
CA ASP A 6 -36.12 -32.96 -0.66
C ASP A 6 -34.90 -32.39 0.09
N GLU A 7 -34.85 -32.54 1.42
CA GLU A 7 -33.71 -32.14 2.24
C GLU A 7 -32.42 -32.88 1.88
N SER A 8 -32.51 -34.20 1.69
CA SER A 8 -31.36 -35.04 1.32
C SER A 8 -30.86 -34.75 -0.11
N ALA A 9 -31.76 -34.42 -1.02
CA ALA A 9 -31.43 -34.02 -2.39
C ALA A 9 -30.75 -32.65 -2.41
N LEU A 10 -31.31 -31.67 -1.68
CA LEU A 10 -30.75 -30.33 -1.54
C LEU A 10 -29.36 -30.35 -0.91
N ARG A 11 -29.16 -31.17 0.13
CA ARG A 11 -27.85 -31.35 0.76
C ARG A 11 -26.77 -31.79 -0.23
N ARG A 12 -27.10 -32.75 -1.11
CA ARG A 12 -26.20 -33.24 -2.16
C ARG A 12 -25.90 -32.15 -3.19
N GLU A 13 -26.90 -31.38 -3.58
CA GLU A 13 -26.75 -30.27 -4.52
C GLU A 13 -25.85 -29.15 -3.98
N ILE A 14 -26.00 -28.79 -2.71
CA ILE A 14 -25.16 -27.79 -2.04
C ILE A 14 -23.70 -28.25 -2.02
N VAL A 15 -23.44 -29.46 -1.52
CA VAL A 15 -22.06 -29.99 -1.42
C VAL A 15 -21.41 -30.05 -2.80
N LYS A 16 -22.12 -30.56 -3.81
CA LYS A 16 -21.61 -30.65 -5.18
C LYS A 16 -21.30 -29.27 -5.76
N THR A 17 -22.20 -28.30 -5.60
CA THR A 17 -22.01 -26.94 -6.12
C THR A 17 -20.78 -26.26 -5.51
N PHE A 18 -20.61 -26.36 -4.20
CA PHE A 18 -19.47 -25.74 -3.52
C PHE A 18 -18.15 -26.45 -3.85
N GLN A 19 -18.15 -27.79 -3.95
CA GLN A 19 -16.97 -28.56 -4.38
C GLN A 19 -16.53 -28.24 -5.81
N MET A 20 -17.48 -28.04 -6.74
CA MET A 20 -17.18 -27.59 -8.12
C MET A 20 -16.49 -26.22 -8.16
N HIS A 21 -16.63 -25.42 -7.10
CA HIS A 21 -15.98 -24.13 -6.95
C HIS A 21 -14.76 -24.15 -6.02
N ALA A 22 -14.22 -25.33 -5.74
CA ALA A 22 -13.07 -25.54 -4.87
C ALA A 22 -13.28 -25.01 -3.44
N PHE A 23 -14.50 -25.17 -2.91
CA PHE A 23 -14.82 -24.92 -1.51
C PHE A 23 -15.23 -26.22 -0.82
N GLU A 24 -14.70 -26.44 0.38
CA GLU A 24 -15.07 -27.57 1.23
C GLU A 24 -15.89 -27.07 2.43
N LEU A 25 -17.13 -27.54 2.56
CA LEU A 25 -18.05 -27.12 3.62
C LEU A 25 -17.94 -28.06 4.83
N LYS A 26 -17.80 -27.49 6.03
CA LYS A 26 -17.98 -28.27 7.27
C LYS A 26 -19.42 -28.78 7.41
N LYS A 27 -19.62 -29.86 8.16
CA LYS A 27 -20.94 -30.49 8.37
C LYS A 27 -21.97 -29.50 8.90
N GLU A 28 -21.55 -28.62 9.80
CA GLU A 28 -22.35 -27.56 10.42
C GLU A 28 -22.77 -26.51 9.39
N ALA A 29 -21.85 -26.11 8.50
CA ALA A 29 -22.10 -25.16 7.43
C ALA A 29 -23.10 -25.72 6.40
N VAL A 30 -22.99 -27.00 6.04
CA VAL A 30 -23.96 -27.67 5.16
C VAL A 30 -25.35 -27.66 5.78
N ASN A 31 -25.47 -28.00 7.06
CA ASN A 31 -26.76 -28.00 7.76
C ASN A 31 -27.38 -26.60 7.81
N LEU A 32 -26.56 -25.56 8.00
CA LEU A 32 -27.03 -24.17 7.96
C LEU A 32 -27.53 -23.79 6.56
N CYS A 33 -26.78 -24.10 5.50
CA CYS A 33 -27.19 -23.83 4.12
C CYS A 33 -28.51 -24.52 3.76
N VAL A 34 -28.69 -25.78 4.17
CA VAL A 34 -29.92 -26.53 3.94
C VAL A 34 -31.11 -25.83 4.62
N LYS A 35 -30.98 -25.41 5.89
CA LYS A 35 -32.03 -24.65 6.58
C LYS A 35 -32.38 -23.36 5.85
N LEU A 36 -31.38 -22.58 5.45
CA LEU A 36 -31.57 -21.28 4.78
C LEU A 36 -32.19 -21.41 3.39
N PHE A 37 -31.87 -22.47 2.64
CA PHE A 37 -32.40 -22.70 1.30
C PHE A 37 -33.74 -23.44 1.28
N LEU A 38 -34.08 -24.19 2.34
CA LEU A 38 -35.41 -24.80 2.49
C LEU A 38 -36.52 -23.74 2.59
N GLU A 39 -36.23 -22.59 3.21
CA GLU A 39 -37.15 -21.45 3.31
C GLU A 39 -37.41 -20.74 1.96
N GLN A 40 -36.68 -21.10 0.90
CA GLN A 40 -36.74 -20.45 -0.41
C GLN A 40 -37.33 -21.39 -1.48
N ASP A 41 -37.97 -20.81 -2.49
CA ASP A 41 -38.51 -21.53 -3.64
C ASP A 41 -37.42 -22.24 -4.46
N LYS A 42 -37.76 -23.36 -5.09
CA LYS A 42 -36.81 -24.21 -5.85
C LYS A 42 -36.03 -23.44 -6.92
N GLU A 43 -36.65 -22.50 -7.62
CA GLU A 43 -35.98 -21.66 -8.62
C GLU A 43 -35.04 -20.63 -8.00
N SER A 44 -35.43 -20.08 -6.84
CA SER A 44 -34.66 -19.10 -6.08
C SER A 44 -33.42 -19.75 -5.45
N ARG A 45 -33.49 -21.01 -5.01
CA ARG A 45 -32.37 -21.75 -4.40
C ARG A 45 -31.10 -21.71 -5.26
N LYS A 46 -31.22 -22.00 -6.57
CA LYS A 46 -30.07 -21.98 -7.49
C LYS A 46 -29.46 -20.60 -7.63
N LYS A 47 -30.28 -19.55 -7.76
CA LYS A 47 -29.81 -18.16 -7.84
C LYS A 47 -29.07 -17.75 -6.56
N TRP A 48 -29.61 -18.12 -5.40
CA TRP A 48 -28.98 -17.85 -4.11
C TRP A 48 -27.67 -18.62 -3.90
N MET A 49 -27.59 -19.88 -4.31
CA MET A 49 -26.32 -20.65 -4.27
C MET A 49 -25.24 -19.99 -5.12
N ILE A 50 -25.55 -19.60 -6.36
CA ILE A 50 -24.59 -18.92 -7.25
C ILE A 50 -24.13 -17.61 -6.63
N LYS A 51 -25.06 -16.78 -6.13
CA LYS A 51 -24.75 -15.49 -5.48
C LYS A 51 -23.85 -15.66 -4.25
N MET A 52 -24.07 -16.72 -3.46
CA MET A 52 -23.24 -17.04 -2.30
C MET A 52 -21.82 -17.43 -2.71
N VAL A 53 -21.68 -18.31 -3.71
CA VAL A 53 -20.37 -18.70 -4.25
C VAL A 53 -19.61 -17.49 -4.79
N GLU A 54 -20.27 -16.61 -5.55
CA GLU A 54 -19.65 -15.40 -6.09
C GLU A 54 -19.13 -14.47 -4.98
N LEU A 55 -19.87 -14.34 -3.88
CA LEU A 55 -19.39 -13.56 -2.74
C LEU A 55 -18.21 -14.21 -2.04
N LEU A 56 -18.24 -15.52 -1.84
CA LEU A 56 -17.12 -16.25 -1.25
C LEU A 56 -15.85 -16.14 -2.10
N LYS A 57 -15.98 -16.12 -3.43
CA LYS A 57 -14.84 -15.89 -4.34
C LYS A 57 -14.28 -14.47 -4.26
N LYS A 58 -15.11 -13.47 -3.94
CA LYS A 58 -14.68 -12.07 -3.78
C LYS A 58 -14.00 -11.82 -2.43
N GLN A 59 -14.30 -12.64 -1.43
CA GLN A 59 -13.65 -12.57 -0.14
C GLN A 59 -12.26 -13.22 -0.21
N THR A 60 -11.25 -12.53 0.33
CA THR A 60 -9.91 -13.11 0.52
C THR A 60 -9.97 -14.12 1.67
N LEU A 61 -10.21 -15.38 1.34
CA LEU A 61 -10.25 -16.46 2.32
C LEU A 61 -8.85 -17.01 2.58
N GLN A 62 -8.50 -17.24 3.85
CA GLN A 62 -7.22 -17.86 4.21
C GLN A 62 -7.21 -19.38 4.01
N SER A 63 -8.39 -20.01 3.87
CA SER A 63 -8.55 -21.44 3.63
C SER A 63 -9.77 -21.70 2.76
N SER A 64 -9.71 -22.78 1.98
CA SER A 64 -10.84 -23.31 1.18
C SER A 64 -11.90 -24.00 2.06
N LEU A 65 -11.59 -24.25 3.34
CA LEU A 65 -12.52 -24.83 4.30
C LEU A 65 -13.48 -23.76 4.86
N ILE A 66 -14.76 -23.90 4.55
CA ILE A 66 -15.81 -22.95 4.89
C ILE A 66 -16.48 -23.34 6.21
N SER A 67 -16.39 -22.45 7.20
CA SER A 67 -17.05 -22.57 8.51
C SER A 67 -18.50 -22.08 8.48
N GLU A 68 -19.27 -22.45 9.51
CA GLU A 68 -20.66 -21.97 9.67
C GLU A 68 -20.73 -20.43 9.77
N GLU A 69 -19.80 -19.82 10.51
CA GLU A 69 -19.72 -18.36 10.70
C GLU A 69 -19.56 -17.64 9.36
N LEU A 70 -18.70 -18.15 8.48
CA LEU A 70 -18.46 -17.57 7.18
C LEU A 70 -19.72 -17.61 6.31
N ILE A 71 -20.45 -18.73 6.29
CA ILE A 71 -21.74 -18.83 5.58
C ILE A 71 -22.76 -17.85 6.15
N ARG A 72 -22.86 -17.73 7.47
CA ARG A 72 -23.80 -16.81 8.13
C ARG A 72 -23.52 -15.36 7.73
N GLU A 73 -22.25 -14.99 7.71
CA GLU A 73 -21.80 -13.65 7.32
C GLU A 73 -22.03 -13.38 5.83
N THR A 74 -21.65 -14.30 4.94
CA THR A 74 -21.93 -14.17 3.49
C THR A 74 -23.43 -14.08 3.20
N PHE A 75 -24.26 -14.82 3.95
CA PHE A 75 -25.71 -14.77 3.80
C PHE A 75 -26.29 -13.44 4.28
N ARG A 76 -25.77 -12.90 5.40
CA ARG A 76 -26.08 -11.55 5.87
C ARG A 76 -25.74 -10.52 4.79
N GLN A 77 -24.57 -10.62 4.18
CA GLN A 77 -24.13 -9.75 3.07
C GLN A 77 -25.02 -9.88 1.83
N CYS A 78 -25.50 -11.08 1.50
CA CYS A 78 -26.42 -11.27 0.40
C CYS A 78 -27.78 -10.59 0.64
N LYS A 79 -28.27 -10.56 1.89
CA LYS A 79 -29.48 -9.85 2.31
C LYS A 79 -29.26 -8.34 2.40
N SER A 80 -28.09 -7.90 2.86
CA SER A 80 -27.76 -6.49 3.06
C SER A 80 -27.15 -5.80 1.84
N LYS A 81 -27.12 -6.44 0.65
CA LYS A 81 -26.55 -5.89 -0.58
C LYS A 81 -27.22 -4.61 -1.10
N GLY A 82 -28.35 -4.18 -0.51
CA GLY A 82 -28.89 -2.83 -0.71
C GLY A 82 -28.23 -1.74 0.16
N ALA A 83 -27.47 -2.12 1.19
CA ALA A 83 -26.88 -1.20 2.17
C ALA A 83 -25.34 -1.29 2.28
N GLN A 84 -24.71 -2.38 1.84
CA GLN A 84 -23.26 -2.63 2.02
C GLN A 84 -22.37 -2.09 0.89
N GLU A 85 -22.88 -1.79 -0.32
CA GLU A 85 -22.07 -1.07 -1.33
C GLU A 85 -21.76 0.38 -0.91
N ALA A 86 -22.46 0.92 0.09
CA ALA A 86 -22.17 2.21 0.69
C ALA A 86 -21.05 2.18 1.75
N GLY A 87 -20.57 1.00 2.17
CA GLY A 87 -19.74 0.84 3.36
C GLY A 87 -18.31 1.36 3.24
N ASN A 88 -17.71 1.35 2.05
CA ASN A 88 -16.31 1.73 1.83
C ASN A 88 -16.11 2.58 0.56
N LEU A 89 -17.07 3.42 0.17
CA LEU A 89 -16.84 4.34 -0.96
C LEU A 89 -15.78 5.40 -0.60
N LEU A 90 -15.70 5.76 0.69
CA LEU A 90 -14.79 6.77 1.22
C LEU A 90 -14.12 6.25 2.50
N ASN A 91 -12.81 6.02 2.43
CA ASN A 91 -11.99 5.72 3.59
C ASN A 91 -11.27 6.99 4.02
N VAL A 92 -11.61 7.49 5.21
CA VAL A 92 -10.87 8.58 5.85
C VAL A 92 -9.82 7.95 6.74
N PHE A 93 -8.54 8.22 6.45
CA PHE A 93 -7.43 7.73 7.26
C PHE A 93 -7.04 8.79 8.27
N ASP A 94 -6.95 8.41 9.54
CA ASP A 94 -6.31 9.26 10.56
C ASP A 94 -4.81 9.34 10.25
N ALA A 95 -4.25 10.55 10.31
CA ALA A 95 -2.84 10.80 10.11
C ALA A 95 -1.95 10.04 11.12
N PHE A 96 -2.49 9.72 12.31
CA PHE A 96 -1.78 8.99 13.36
C PHE A 96 -1.89 7.45 13.25
N ASP A 97 -2.92 6.95 12.57
CA ASP A 97 -3.13 5.51 12.34
C ASP A 97 -2.40 5.00 11.09
N LEU A 98 -1.78 5.90 10.31
CA LEU A 98 -1.07 5.52 9.11
C LEU A 98 0.24 4.78 9.45
N PRO A 99 0.48 3.61 8.82
CA PRO A 99 1.76 2.92 8.94
C PRO A 99 2.89 3.78 8.39
N THR A 100 3.96 3.92 9.16
CA THR A 100 5.15 4.67 8.75
C THR A 100 6.09 3.77 7.96
N TYR A 101 6.66 4.30 6.88
CA TYR A 101 7.62 3.58 6.04
C TYR A 101 8.92 4.36 5.88
N ASP A 102 10.02 3.63 5.85
CA ASP A 102 11.35 4.16 5.54
C ASP A 102 11.83 3.66 4.19
N TYR A 103 12.55 4.52 3.47
CA TYR A 103 13.18 4.11 2.22
C TYR A 103 14.55 3.49 2.51
N ASP A 104 14.71 2.25 2.09
CA ASP A 104 15.97 1.53 2.13
C ASP A 104 16.72 1.74 0.80
N PRO A 105 17.92 2.38 0.82
CA PRO A 105 18.69 2.65 -0.39
C PRO A 105 19.33 1.39 -1.01
N ASP A 106 19.59 0.36 -0.20
CA ASP A 106 20.25 -0.88 -0.64
C ASP A 106 19.22 -1.79 -1.33
N LEU A 107 18.06 -1.97 -0.70
CA LEU A 107 16.94 -2.75 -1.25
C LEU A 107 16.11 -1.95 -2.26
N ARG A 108 16.27 -0.63 -2.31
CA ARG A 108 15.52 0.33 -3.13
C ARG A 108 14.00 0.25 -2.95
N LYS A 109 13.55 -0.10 -1.74
CA LYS A 109 12.14 -0.37 -1.39
C LYS A 109 11.72 0.44 -0.16
N MET A 110 10.41 0.60 0.00
CA MET A 110 9.83 1.13 1.24
C MET A 110 9.67 -0.03 2.23
N ILE A 111 10.21 0.12 3.42
CA ILE A 111 10.14 -0.88 4.50
C ILE A 111 9.26 -0.32 5.61
N LEU A 112 8.37 -1.17 6.13
CA LEU A 112 7.52 -0.81 7.24
C LEU A 112 8.37 -0.56 8.50
N ARG A 113 8.23 0.62 9.09
CA ARG A 113 8.86 0.95 10.36
C ARG A 113 8.12 0.22 11.49
N LYS A 114 8.85 -0.57 12.27
CA LYS A 114 8.29 -1.31 13.41
C LYS A 114 8.10 -0.44 14.65
N GLU A 115 8.82 0.66 14.73
CA GLU A 115 8.78 1.60 15.86
C GLU A 115 7.53 2.49 15.79
N LYS A 116 6.88 2.69 16.93
CA LYS A 116 5.76 3.62 17.06
C LYS A 116 6.26 5.05 17.09
N THR A 117 5.57 5.93 16.37
CA THR A 117 5.83 7.37 16.41
C THR A 117 5.36 7.95 17.75
N SER A 118 6.18 8.82 18.34
CA SER A 118 5.85 9.59 19.54
C SER A 118 5.70 11.06 19.18
N VAL A 119 4.79 11.77 19.85
CA VAL A 119 4.64 13.23 19.71
C VAL A 119 5.88 13.96 20.23
N ALA A 120 6.45 13.47 21.34
CA ALA A 120 7.72 13.94 21.86
C ALA A 120 8.85 13.11 21.24
N ALA A 121 9.31 13.55 20.06
CA ALA A 121 10.38 12.89 19.32
C ALA A 121 11.76 13.32 19.83
N ASP A 122 12.72 12.40 19.74
CA ASP A 122 14.12 12.66 20.10
C ASP A 122 14.88 13.39 18.97
N SER A 123 16.11 13.83 19.26
CA SER A 123 16.98 14.46 18.26
C SER A 123 17.36 13.50 17.12
N SER A 124 17.40 12.19 17.41
CA SER A 124 17.57 11.11 16.42
C SER A 124 16.48 11.17 15.36
N SER A 125 15.23 11.31 15.78
CA SER A 125 14.05 11.33 14.92
C SER A 125 14.07 12.49 13.94
N PHE A 126 14.52 13.68 14.37
CA PHE A 126 14.70 14.81 13.46
C PHE A 126 15.74 14.52 12.38
N SER A 127 16.91 14.03 12.81
CA SER A 127 18.01 13.67 11.89
C SER A 127 17.58 12.57 10.93
N HIS A 128 16.83 11.59 11.42
CA HIS A 128 16.28 10.50 10.63
C HIS A 128 15.27 10.99 9.60
N ALA A 129 14.30 11.84 10.00
CA ALA A 129 13.33 12.42 9.09
C ALA A 129 13.98 13.25 7.98
N ALA A 130 15.02 14.04 8.30
CA ALA A 130 15.79 14.79 7.32
C ALA A 130 16.51 13.87 6.32
N ARG A 131 17.11 12.78 6.81
CA ARG A 131 17.76 11.77 5.95
C ARG A 131 16.75 11.07 5.03
N GLN A 132 15.61 10.63 5.55
CA GLN A 132 14.56 9.96 4.76
C GLN A 132 14.03 10.88 3.64
N ARG A 133 13.79 12.17 3.94
CA ARG A 133 13.41 13.16 2.92
C ARG A 133 14.46 13.27 1.82
N PHE A 134 15.74 13.37 2.18
CA PHE A 134 16.83 13.42 1.22
C PHE A 134 16.91 12.14 0.36
N LEU A 135 16.78 10.96 0.97
CA LEU A 135 16.84 9.68 0.26
C LEU A 135 15.72 9.53 -0.78
N LEU A 136 14.49 9.94 -0.45
CA LEU A 136 13.37 9.94 -1.39
C LEU A 136 13.62 10.87 -2.57
N VAL A 137 14.12 12.08 -2.30
CA VAL A 137 14.49 13.05 -3.34
C VAL A 137 15.61 12.51 -4.22
N LYS A 138 16.66 11.92 -3.61
CA LYS A 138 17.77 11.27 -4.31
C LYS A 138 17.28 10.14 -5.21
N GLN A 139 16.39 9.28 -4.69
CA GLN A 139 15.81 8.21 -5.48
C GLN A 139 15.02 8.73 -6.68
N ARG A 140 14.21 9.77 -6.50
CA ARG A 140 13.45 10.39 -7.59
C ARG A 140 14.38 11.02 -8.63
N ALA A 141 15.41 11.73 -8.18
CA ALA A 141 16.40 12.34 -9.06
C ALA A 141 17.11 11.30 -9.93
N MET A 142 17.51 10.17 -9.34
CA MET A 142 18.15 9.06 -10.07
C MET A 142 17.23 8.36 -11.08
N ARG A 143 15.91 8.38 -10.84
CA ARG A 143 14.91 7.79 -11.75
C ARG A 143 14.44 8.76 -12.84
N CYS A 144 14.62 10.06 -12.65
CA CYS A 144 14.16 11.09 -13.57
C CYS A 144 14.96 11.03 -14.88
N ALA A 145 14.26 10.87 -16.01
CA ALA A 145 14.91 10.70 -17.31
C ALA A 145 15.78 11.90 -17.71
N SER A 146 15.32 13.13 -17.45
CA SER A 146 16.06 14.36 -17.74
C SER A 146 17.35 14.49 -16.91
N LEU A 147 17.43 13.81 -15.77
CA LEU A 147 18.56 13.89 -14.86
C LEU A 147 19.58 12.76 -15.03
N LYS A 148 19.29 11.76 -15.88
CA LYS A 148 20.18 10.61 -16.12
C LYS A 148 21.53 11.00 -16.71
N HIS A 149 21.57 12.11 -17.45
CA HIS A 149 22.81 12.61 -18.06
C HIS A 149 23.73 13.30 -17.05
N PHE A 150 23.23 13.66 -15.87
CA PHE A 150 24.05 14.27 -14.83
C PHE A 150 24.64 13.21 -13.89
N LYS A 151 25.95 13.29 -13.68
CA LYS A 151 26.64 12.48 -12.67
C LYS A 151 26.61 13.21 -11.32
N PHE A 152 25.73 12.77 -10.43
CA PHE A 152 25.67 13.31 -9.07
C PHE A 152 26.92 12.95 -8.27
N THR A 153 27.52 13.96 -7.63
CA THR A 153 28.69 13.82 -6.78
C THR A 153 28.33 14.18 -5.34
N THR A 154 28.96 13.52 -4.37
CA THR A 154 28.71 13.77 -2.95
C THR A 154 29.62 14.88 -2.40
N CYS A 155 29.17 15.54 -1.33
CA CYS A 155 29.89 16.65 -0.72
C CYS A 155 31.23 16.21 -0.12
N GLU A 156 31.31 14.98 0.38
CA GLU A 156 32.49 14.38 1.00
C GLU A 156 33.63 14.23 -0.03
N LEU A 157 33.30 13.83 -1.26
CA LEU A 157 34.29 13.72 -2.33
C LEU A 157 34.88 15.09 -2.70
N LEU A 158 34.03 16.13 -2.72
CA LEU A 158 34.47 17.49 -3.00
C LEU A 158 35.32 18.06 -1.87
N ALA A 159 34.94 17.81 -0.62
CA ALA A 159 35.70 18.24 0.54
C ALA A 159 37.05 17.52 0.67
N SER A 160 37.13 16.26 0.21
CA SER A 160 38.37 15.47 0.21
C SER A 160 39.31 15.84 -0.95
N SER A 161 38.84 16.53 -1.99
CA SER A 161 39.65 16.87 -3.15
C SER A 161 40.46 18.14 -2.93
N ASN A 162 41.77 18.04 -3.12
CA ASN A 162 42.68 19.19 -3.11
C ASN A 162 42.80 19.88 -4.50
N LYS A 163 42.12 19.34 -5.52
CA LYS A 163 42.12 19.88 -6.89
C LYS A 163 40.77 20.54 -7.20
N THR A 164 40.79 21.56 -8.04
CA THR A 164 39.55 22.17 -8.58
C THR A 164 38.83 21.17 -9.47
N ILE A 165 37.66 20.72 -9.04
CA ILE A 165 36.81 19.84 -9.84
C ILE A 165 35.83 20.73 -10.62
N GLN A 166 35.94 20.71 -11.95
CA GLN A 166 35.04 21.45 -12.82
C GLN A 166 33.81 20.59 -13.16
N SER A 167 32.67 21.26 -13.45
CA SER A 167 31.44 20.61 -13.92
C SER A 167 30.86 19.56 -12.98
N VAL A 168 30.57 19.96 -11.74
CA VAL A 168 29.99 19.08 -10.72
C VAL A 168 28.51 19.40 -10.49
N VAL A 169 27.70 18.33 -10.42
CA VAL A 169 26.32 18.39 -9.94
C VAL A 169 26.24 17.73 -8.57
N VAL A 170 25.76 18.47 -7.57
CA VAL A 170 25.55 17.97 -6.21
C VAL A 170 24.07 18.03 -5.89
N LEU A 171 23.57 16.97 -5.29
CA LEU A 171 22.23 16.95 -4.71
C LEU A 171 22.35 17.14 -3.20
N GLY A 172 21.65 18.12 -2.64
CA GLY A 172 21.70 18.41 -1.22
C GLY A 172 20.50 19.22 -0.75
N MET A 173 20.33 19.30 0.57
CA MET A 173 19.35 20.18 1.20
C MET A 173 19.95 21.57 1.39
N LEU A 174 19.23 22.60 0.96
CA LEU A 174 19.64 23.98 1.18
C LEU A 174 19.36 24.38 2.62
N VAL A 175 20.38 24.86 3.32
CA VAL A 175 20.27 25.36 4.69
C VAL A 175 20.82 26.77 4.75
N ARG A 176 20.08 27.69 5.35
CA ARG A 176 20.52 29.07 5.58
C ARG A 176 21.27 29.13 6.92
N GLN A 177 22.53 29.57 6.88
CA GLN A 177 23.33 29.74 8.11
C GLN A 177 23.31 31.18 8.62
N LYS A 178 23.28 32.16 7.71
CA LYS A 178 23.17 33.59 8.04
C LYS A 178 22.17 34.27 7.11
N TRP A 179 21.71 35.46 7.51
CA TRP A 179 20.74 36.23 6.74
C TRP A 179 21.13 36.38 5.25
N SER A 180 22.41 36.56 4.94
CA SER A 180 22.88 36.68 3.55
C SER A 180 23.62 35.45 3.01
N ALA A 181 23.68 34.35 3.77
CA ALA A 181 24.51 33.20 3.39
C ALA A 181 23.83 31.83 3.63
N PHE A 182 23.75 31.07 2.54
CA PHE A 182 23.49 29.64 2.56
C PHE A 182 24.76 28.85 2.90
N ALA A 183 24.59 27.70 3.54
CA ALA A 183 25.66 26.73 3.76
C ALA A 183 26.26 26.36 2.40
N ARG A 184 27.55 26.63 2.23
CA ARG A 184 28.32 26.32 1.02
C ARG A 184 29.40 25.31 1.37
N ILE A 185 29.53 24.27 0.54
CA ILE A 185 30.70 23.39 0.54
C ILE A 185 31.85 24.25 -0.01
N ARG A 186 32.87 24.54 0.81
CA ARG A 186 34.12 25.13 0.29
C ARG A 186 34.83 24.01 -0.50
N PRO A 187 35.23 24.21 -1.77
CA PRO A 187 35.74 25.46 -2.34
C PRO A 187 35.02 25.97 -3.60
N LEU A 188 35.16 27.27 -3.88
CA LEU A 188 35.00 27.96 -5.18
C LEU A 188 33.76 27.61 -6.05
N PHE A 189 32.59 28.18 -5.74
CA PHE A 189 31.46 28.22 -6.68
C PHE A 189 30.98 29.66 -6.91
N LYS A 190 30.93 30.09 -8.18
CA LYS A 190 30.80 31.50 -8.61
C LYS A 190 29.40 31.95 -9.08
N SER A 191 28.40 31.09 -9.26
CA SER A 191 27.06 31.57 -9.70
C SER A 191 25.92 30.61 -9.39
N TRP A 192 24.73 31.19 -9.19
CA TRP A 192 23.43 30.55 -8.95
C TRP A 192 22.43 31.05 -9.99
N THR A 193 21.51 30.21 -10.46
CA THR A 193 20.35 30.63 -11.28
C THR A 193 19.05 30.12 -10.69
N PRO A 194 18.02 30.98 -10.52
CA PRO A 194 16.67 30.59 -10.09
C PRO A 194 15.86 29.83 -11.18
N CYS A 195 15.14 28.76 -10.81
CA CYS A 195 14.16 27.96 -11.52
C CYS A 195 13.14 27.56 -10.45
N ASP A 196 11.95 28.12 -10.54
CA ASP A 196 10.90 27.94 -9.55
C ASP A 196 10.42 26.47 -9.49
N ASN A 197 10.09 26.06 -8.27
CA ASN A 197 9.61 24.74 -7.83
C ASN A 197 10.67 23.64 -7.56
N VAL A 198 11.16 23.67 -6.31
CA VAL A 198 11.63 22.55 -5.46
C VAL A 198 12.84 21.72 -5.93
N PHE A 199 13.37 21.91 -7.13
CA PHE A 199 14.60 21.26 -7.58
C PHE A 199 15.60 22.25 -8.17
N TRP A 200 16.80 22.25 -7.60
CA TRP A 200 17.90 23.11 -8.02
C TRP A 200 19.00 22.26 -8.65
N LEU A 201 19.12 22.34 -9.98
CA LEU A 201 20.23 21.76 -10.74
C LEU A 201 21.36 22.77 -10.83
N PHE A 202 22.57 22.34 -10.48
CA PHE A 202 23.77 23.14 -10.65
C PHE A 202 24.31 22.92 -12.06
N HIS A 203 24.22 23.93 -12.93
CA HIS A 203 24.86 23.92 -14.24
C HIS A 203 26.00 24.94 -14.25
N PRO A 204 27.25 24.57 -14.58
CA PRO A 204 28.23 25.56 -14.96
C PRO A 204 27.79 26.16 -16.30
N LYS A 205 27.66 27.48 -16.37
CA LYS A 205 27.66 28.18 -17.66
C LYS A 205 29.00 27.88 -18.34
N ILE A 206 28.95 27.16 -19.45
CA ILE A 206 30.02 27.17 -20.44
C ILE A 206 29.95 28.54 -21.11
N ARG A 207 31.12 29.18 -21.22
CA ARG A 207 31.29 30.49 -21.83
C ARG A 207 31.01 30.43 -23.33
#